data_AF-A0A925A547-F1
#
_entry.id   AF-A0A925A547-F1
#
_cell.length_a   1.000
_cell.length_b   1.000
_cell.length_c   1.000
_cell.angle_alpha   90.00
_cell.angle_beta   90.00
_cell.angle_gamma   90.00
#
_symmetry.space_group_name_H-M   'P 1'
#
loop_
_entity.id
_entity.type
_entity.pdbx_description
1 polymer ?
#
loop_
_entity_poly.entity_id
_entity_poly.type
_entity_poly.pdbx_seq_one_letter_code
_entity_poly.pdbx_strand_id
1 'polypeptide(L)' 'MDNLGLIFLSEIVGTFLLLLLGGGVVANVALAKTKGFNGGFLMVTFGWGLAVFAGVTAAYYSGA' A
#
# COMPACT_ATOMS: atom_id res chain seq x y z
N MET A 1 20.90 0.02 -22.67
CA MET A 1 20.18 1.15 -22.03
C MET A 1 18.88 0.60 -21.45
N ASP A 2 18.99 -0.46 -20.67
CA ASP A 2 17.96 -1.50 -20.63
C ASP A 2 17.46 -1.64 -19.19
N ASN A 3 16.14 -1.80 -19.05
CA ASN A 3 15.32 -1.84 -17.83
C ASN A 3 14.68 -0.55 -17.28
N LEU A 4 14.88 0.64 -17.85
CA LEU A 4 14.21 1.85 -17.32
C LEU A 4 12.68 1.73 -17.29
N GLY A 5 12.07 1.18 -18.36
CA GLY A 5 10.62 0.98 -18.43
C GLY A 5 10.09 -0.05 -17.42
N LEU A 6 10.86 -1.11 -17.17
CA LEU A 6 10.49 -2.14 -16.19
C LEU A 6 10.67 -1.67 -14.74
N ILE A 7 11.74 -0.90 -14.47
CA ILE A 7 11.94 -0.21 -13.19
C ILE A 7 10.81 0.78 -12.92
N PHE A 8 10.43 1.58 -13.91
CA PHE A 8 9.33 2.54 -13.76
C PHE A 8 7.98 1.84 -13.53
N LEU A 9 7.71 0.76 -14.25
CA LEU A 9 6.50 -0.02 -14.06
C LEU A 9 6.46 -0.69 -12.67
N SER A 10 7.60 -1.22 -12.21
CA SER A 10 7.78 -1.77 -10.86
C SER A 10 7.42 -0.75 -9.77
N GLU A 11 7.97 0.47 -9.86
CA GLU A 11 7.67 1.57 -8.92
C GLU A 11 6.19 1.98 -8.93
N ILE A 12 5.57 2.06 -10.12
CA ILE A 12 4.15 2.37 -10.25
C ILE A 12 3.29 1.31 -9.56
N VAL A 13 3.59 0.02 -9.78
CA VAL A 13 2.81 -1.08 -9.20
C VAL A 13 2.99 -1.12 -7.68
N GLY A 14 4.21 -0.94 -7.17
CA GLY A 14 4.46 -0.86 -5.73
C GLY A 14 3.72 0.30 -5.06
N THR A 15 3.79 1.49 -5.68
CA THR A 15 3.11 2.69 -5.17
C THR A 15 1.58 2.54 -5.23
N PHE A 16 1.06 1.95 -6.31
CA PHE A 16 -0.36 1.66 -6.45
C PHE A 16 -0.86 0.75 -5.34
N LEU A 17 -0.14 -0.34 -5.03
CA LEU A 17 -0.50 -1.26 -3.95
C LEU A 17 -0.41 -0.58 -2.58
N LEU A 18 0.62 0.21 -2.33
CA LEU A 18 0.78 0.97 -1.08
C LEU A 18 -0.42 1.90 -0.86
N LEU A 19 -0.82 2.67 -1.87
CA LEU A 19 -1.93 3.61 -1.77
C LEU A 19 -3.28 2.89 -1.67
N LEU A 20 -3.49 1.83 -2.46
CA LEU A 20 -4.74 1.08 -2.47
C LEU A 20 -4.98 0.40 -1.12
N LEU A 21 -3.96 -0.27 -0.56
CA LEU A 21 -4.07 -0.98 0.71
C LEU A 21 -4.02 -0.01 1.90
N GLY A 22 -3.05 0.90 1.94
CA GLY A 22 -2.90 1.87 3.03
C GLY A 22 -4.08 2.85 3.10
N GLY A 23 -4.49 3.39 1.95
CA GLY A 23 -5.68 4.22 1.83
C GLY A 23 -6.98 3.44 2.13
N GLY A 24 -7.05 2.16 1.71
CA GLY A 24 -8.16 1.27 2.03
C GLY A 24 -8.34 1.03 3.53
N VAL A 25 -7.25 0.88 4.29
CA VAL A 25 -7.30 0.75 5.75
C VAL A 25 -7.81 2.05 6.39
N VAL A 26 -7.32 3.21 5.95
CA VAL A 26 -7.80 4.51 6.44
C VAL A 26 -9.28 4.69 6.13
N ALA A 27 -9.71 4.35 4.91
CA ALA A 27 -11.12 4.38 4.53
C ALA A 27 -11.96 3.43 5.40
N ASN A 28 -11.46 2.22 5.68
CA ASN A 28 -12.13 1.26 6.56
C ASN A 28 -12.24 1.75 8.00
N VAL A 29 -11.35 2.61 8.50
CA VAL A 29 -11.40 3.14 9.86
C VAL A 29 -12.19 4.45 9.96
N ALA A 30 -12.13 5.30 8.93
CA ALA A 30 -12.70 6.65 8.95
C ALA A 30 -14.16 6.74 8.49
N LEU A 31 -14.63 5.86 7.58
CA LEU A 31 -16.01 5.93 7.09
C LEU A 31 -17.00 5.26 8.05
N ALA A 32 -18.11 5.93 8.35
CA ALA A 32 -19.10 5.49 9.35
C ALA A 32 -19.86 4.19 9.01
N LYS A 33 -19.84 3.72 7.75
CA LYS A 33 -20.55 2.52 7.29
C LYS A 33 -19.61 1.34 6.96
N THR A 34 -18.45 1.28 7.61
CA THR A 34 -17.49 0.19 7.46
C THR A 34 -17.45 -0.67 8.72
N LYS A 35 -16.98 -1.92 8.57
CA LYS A 35 -16.84 -2.83 9.73
C LYS A 35 -15.67 -2.46 10.65
N GLY A 36 -14.74 -1.62 10.18
CA GLY A 36 -13.60 -1.14 10.95
C GLY A 36 -13.75 0.26 11.52
N PHE A 37 -14.94 0.86 11.44
CA PHE A 37 -15.17 2.22 11.92
C PHE A 37 -14.73 2.37 13.39
N ASN A 38 -13.98 3.44 13.69
CA ASN A 38 -13.37 3.68 15.00
C ASN A 38 -12.32 2.63 15.43
N GLY A 39 -11.70 1.93 14.47
CA GLY A 39 -10.59 0.99 14.70
C GLY A 39 -9.28 1.63 15.22
N GLY A 40 -9.21 2.97 15.25
CA GLY A 40 -8.15 3.72 15.92
C GLY A 40 -6.77 3.62 15.27
N PHE A 41 -5.76 4.14 15.98
CA PHE A 41 -4.39 4.27 15.48
C PHE A 41 -3.72 2.92 15.17
N LEU A 42 -3.98 1.88 15.98
CA LEU A 42 -3.37 0.56 15.82
C LEU A 42 -3.74 -0.10 14.48
N MET A 43 -5.01 -0.05 14.08
CA MET A 43 -5.47 -0.58 12.79
C MET A 43 -4.77 0.11 11.62
N VAL A 44 -4.59 1.43 11.71
CA VAL A 44 -3.95 2.23 10.66
C VAL A 44 -2.46 1.89 10.57
N THR A 45 -1.72 1.86 11.67
CA THR A 45 -0.27 1.58 11.64
C THR A 45 0.02 0.15 11.18
N PHE A 46 -0.73 -0.83 11.65
CA PHE A 46 -0.54 -2.22 11.25
C PHE A 46 -0.94 -2.45 9.79
N GLY A 47 -2.06 -1.87 9.35
CA GLY A 47 -2.51 -1.95 7.97
C GLY A 47 -1.56 -1.28 6.98
N TRP A 48 -0.97 -0.13 7.33
CA TRP A 48 0.06 0.52 6.52
C TRP A 48 1.37 -0.29 6.48
N GLY A 49 1.78 -0.91 7.59
CA GLY A 49 2.95 -1.78 7.60
C GLY A 49 2.81 -2.96 6.63
N LEU A 50 1.64 -3.59 6.59
CA LEU A 50 1.32 -4.65 5.62
C LEU A 50 1.24 -4.13 4.18
N ALA A 51 0.71 -2.91 3.98
CA ALA A 51 0.66 -2.27 2.67
C ALA A 51 2.07 -2.01 2.10
N VAL A 52 3.01 -1.57 2.93
CA VAL A 52 4.43 -1.41 2.55
C VAL A 52 5.05 -2.76 2.19
N PHE A 53 4.83 -3.80 3.00
CA PHE A 53 5.34 -5.15 2.70
C PHE A 53 4.86 -5.68 1.35
N ALA A 54 3.57 -5.48 1.03
CA ALA A 54 3.00 -5.84 -0.26
C ALA A 54 3.58 -5.00 -1.41
N GLY A 55 3.72 -3.69 -1.21
CA GLY A 55 4.28 -2.77 -2.21
C GLY A 55 5.73 -3.11 -2.57
N VAL A 56 6.57 -3.36 -1.57
CA VAL A 56 7.97 -3.84 -1.70
C VAL A 56 8.02 -5.15 -2.48
N THR A 57 7.22 -6.15 -2.08
CA THR A 57 7.22 -7.46 -2.75
C THR A 57 6.84 -7.33 -4.23
N ALA A 58 5.94 -6.41 -4.58
CA ALA A 58 5.53 -6.16 -5.96
C ALA A 58 6.52 -5.30 -6.76
N ALA A 59 7.32 -4.47 -6.10
CA ALA A 59 8.30 -3.58 -6.70
C ALA A 59 9.76 -4.07 -6.56
N TYR A 60 9.94 -5.36 -6.27
CA TYR A 60 11.26 -6.00 -6.12
C TYR A 60 12.24 -5.72 -7.27
N TYR A 61 11.72 -5.55 -8.49
CA TYR A 61 12.54 -5.33 -9.68
C TYR A 61 13.24 -3.96 -9.70
N SER A 62 12.66 -2.95 -9.04
CA SER A 62 13.25 -1.61 -8.88
C SER A 62 14.09 -1.47 -7.62
N GLY A 63 14.10 -2.49 -6.75
CA GLY A 63 14.86 -2.50 -5.49
C GLY A 63 14.07 -2.01 -4.28
N ALA A 64 12.76 -1.79 -4.45
CA ALA A 64 11.82 -1.63 -3.36
C ALA A 64 11.51 -2.99 -2.72
#